data_AF-A0A1I1MEY5-F1
#
_entry.id   AF-A0A1I1MEY5-F1
#
_cell.length_a   1.000
_cell.length_b   1.000
_cell.length_c   1.000
_cell.angle_alpha   90.00
_cell.angle_beta   90.00
_cell.angle_gamma   90.00
#
_symmetry.space_group_name_H-M   'P 1'
#
loop_
_entity.id
_entity.type
_entity.pdbx_description
1 polymer ?
#
loop_
_entity_poly.entity_id
_entity_poly.type
_entity_poly.pdbx_seq_one_letter_code
_entity_poly.pdbx_strand_id
1 'polypeptide(L)'
;MDIESDPAPEPDTRKTALRVASWVVPVLVAVLHGLAIAVGAGLASWATSGTCDGPASVSQLAVGRRDLAVLTVLAFGPWVVAAVAAGLMHRGWVRYLVLGALVSVVPAAILVDALTSGPADWTTSFCF
;
A
#
# COMPACT_ATOMS: atom_id res chain seq x y z
N MET A 1 6.88 -47.76 -41.29
CA MET A 1 5.90 -46.78 -40.83
C MET A 1 6.70 -45.69 -40.16
N ASP A 2 6.97 -44.62 -40.91
CA ASP A 2 7.68 -43.46 -40.39
C ASP A 2 6.70 -42.62 -39.59
N ILE A 3 6.97 -42.48 -38.29
CA ILE A 3 6.21 -41.59 -37.42
C ILE A 3 6.71 -40.19 -37.75
N GLU A 4 5.97 -39.48 -38.61
CA GLU A 4 6.20 -38.06 -38.86
C GLU A 4 6.02 -37.33 -37.54
N SER A 5 7.13 -36.92 -36.94
CA SER A 5 7.16 -36.16 -35.69
C SER A 5 6.71 -34.74 -36.00
N ASP A 6 5.44 -34.44 -35.72
CA ASP A 6 4.93 -33.08 -35.77
C ASP A 6 5.83 -32.18 -34.89
N PRO A 7 6.37 -31.08 -35.43
CA PRO A 7 7.19 -30.17 -34.65
C PRO A 7 6.34 -29.59 -33.52
N ALA A 8 6.88 -29.65 -32.29
CA ALA A 8 6.19 -29.14 -31.11
C ALA A 8 5.75 -27.68 -31.35
N PRO A 9 4.51 -27.31 -31.00
CA PRO A 9 3.99 -25.97 -31.25
C PRO A 9 4.90 -24.93 -30.58
N GLU A 10 5.42 -24.00 -31.38
CA GLU A 10 6.32 -22.96 -30.91
C GLU A 10 5.63 -22.16 -29.80
N PRO A 11 6.27 -21.95 -28.63
CA PRO A 11 5.64 -21.26 -27.53
C PRO A 11 5.30 -19.83 -27.96
N ASP A 12 4.01 -19.47 -27.85
CA ASP A 12 3.49 -18.14 -28.16
C ASP A 12 4.06 -17.12 -27.15
N THR A 13 5.27 -16.66 -27.43
CA THR A 13 6.07 -15.75 -26.59
C THR A 13 5.31 -14.48 -26.24
N ARG A 14 4.39 -14.04 -27.13
CA ARG A 14 3.54 -12.87 -26.92
C ARG A 14 2.52 -13.08 -25.81
N LYS A 15 1.86 -14.25 -25.75
CA LYS A 15 0.93 -14.59 -24.65
C LYS A 15 1.66 -14.69 -23.31
N THR A 16 2.86 -15.26 -23.30
CA THR A 16 3.69 -15.36 -22.09
C THR A 16 4.12 -13.99 -21.59
N ALA A 17 4.61 -13.11 -22.47
CA ALA A 17 5.00 -11.75 -22.12
C ALA A 17 3.81 -10.93 -21.56
N LEU A 18 2.63 -11.02 -22.18
CA LEU A 18 1.41 -10.38 -21.68
C LEU A 18 0.99 -10.89 -20.29
N ARG A 19 1.11 -12.19 -20.06
CA ARG A 19 0.79 -12.80 -18.76
C ARG A 19 1.74 -12.32 -17.67
N VAL A 20 3.04 -12.23 -17.96
CA VAL A 20 4.05 -11.70 -17.02
C VAL A 20 3.82 -10.21 -16.75
N ALA A 21 3.64 -9.40 -17.79
CA ALA A 21 3.38 -7.96 -17.64
C ALA A 21 2.11 -7.68 -16.81
N SER A 22 1.09 -8.54 -16.93
CA SER A 22 -0.16 -8.42 -16.16
C SER A 22 0.02 -8.57 -14.64
N TRP A 23 1.17 -9.07 -14.19
CA TRP A 23 1.56 -9.20 -12.79
C TRP A 23 2.63 -8.19 -12.40
N VAL A 24 3.65 -8.01 -13.24
CA VAL A 24 4.78 -7.11 -12.94
C VAL A 24 4.31 -5.66 -12.78
N VAL A 25 3.43 -5.17 -13.67
CA VAL A 25 2.98 -3.77 -13.63
C VAL A 25 2.22 -3.44 -12.34
N PRO A 26 1.18 -4.19 -11.92
CA PRO A 26 0.50 -3.93 -10.65
C PRO A 26 1.41 -4.00 -9.43
N VAL A 27 2.38 -4.93 -9.42
CA VAL A 27 3.34 -5.06 -8.32
C VAL A 27 4.26 -3.86 -8.24
N LEU A 28 4.83 -3.41 -9.36
CA LEU A 28 5.66 -2.20 -9.40
C LEU A 28 4.87 -0.96 -8.93
N VAL A 29 3.62 -0.82 -9.37
CA VAL A 29 2.73 0.25 -8.91
C VAL A 29 2.47 0.14 -7.41
N ALA A 30 2.28 -1.08 -6.87
CA ALA A 30 2.11 -1.30 -5.44
C ALA A 30 3.34 -0.89 -4.64
N VAL A 31 4.54 -1.22 -5.10
CA VAL A 31 5.79 -0.86 -4.45
C VAL A 31 5.96 0.67 -4.43
N LEU A 32 5.78 1.34 -5.56
CA LEU A 32 5.91 2.80 -5.65
C LEU A 32 4.85 3.51 -4.80
N HIS A 33 3.60 3.05 -4.87
CA HIS A 33 2.51 3.60 -4.07
C HIS A 33 2.76 3.39 -2.56
N GLY A 34 3.18 2.19 -2.17
CA GLY A 34 3.55 1.88 -0.78
C GLY A 34 4.69 2.74 -0.27
N LEU A 35 5.73 2.95 -1.08
CA LEU A 35 6.85 3.84 -0.71
C LEU A 35 6.38 5.28 -0.49
N ALA A 36 5.57 5.83 -1.40
CA ALA A 36 5.05 7.19 -1.30
C ALA A 36 4.18 7.37 -0.04
N ILE A 37 3.31 6.40 0.26
CA ILE A 37 2.45 6.44 1.44
C ILE A 37 3.25 6.28 2.73
N ALA A 38 4.25 5.39 2.77
CA ALA A 38 5.10 5.21 3.94
C ALA A 38 5.88 6.49 4.28
N VAL A 39 6.44 7.16 3.26
CA VAL A 39 7.11 8.45 3.42
C VAL A 39 6.11 9.51 3.89
N GLY A 40 4.93 9.59 3.27
CA GLY A 40 3.88 10.54 3.68
C GLY A 40 3.42 10.33 5.12
N ALA A 41 3.23 9.09 5.55
CA ALA A 41 2.85 8.74 6.92
C ALA A 41 3.95 9.10 7.93
N GLY A 42 5.21 8.82 7.59
CA GLY A 42 6.35 9.23 8.42
C GLY A 42 6.46 10.74 8.57
N LEU A 43 6.29 11.50 7.47
CA LEU A 43 6.32 12.96 7.49
C LEU A 43 5.14 13.55 8.28
N ALA A 44 3.93 13.03 8.11
CA ALA A 44 2.76 13.45 8.88
C ALA A 44 2.94 13.17 10.37
N SER A 45 3.52 12.01 10.70
CA SER A 45 3.82 11.61 12.07
C SER A 45 4.82 12.58 12.72
N TRP A 46 5.93 12.86 12.02
CA TRP A 46 6.96 13.77 12.50
C TRP A 46 6.49 15.24 12.60
N ALA A 47 5.67 15.70 11.66
CA ALA A 47 5.13 17.07 11.68
C ALA A 47 4.14 17.32 12.82
N THR A 48 3.57 16.25 13.39
CA THR A 48 2.56 16.33 14.46
C THR A 48 3.05 15.84 15.81
N SER A 49 4.26 15.29 15.87
CA SER A 49 4.96 15.03 17.14
C SER A 49 5.43 16.34 17.78
N GLY A 50 5.49 16.36 19.11
CA GLY A 50 6.13 17.44 19.86
C GLY A 50 7.66 17.34 19.80
N THR A 51 8.33 18.06 20.70
CA THR A 51 9.78 17.95 20.92
C THR A 51 10.06 17.19 22.21
N CYS A 52 11.30 16.77 22.42
CA CYS A 52 11.69 16.04 23.64
C CYS A 52 11.52 16.88 24.92
N ASP A 53 11.55 18.21 24.80
CA ASP A 53 11.32 19.13 25.91
C ASP A 53 9.86 19.62 26.00
N GLY A 54 9.00 19.23 25.04
CA GLY A 54 7.64 19.73 24.91
C GLY A 54 6.73 18.74 24.18
N PRO A 55 5.88 17.96 24.88
CA PRO A 55 5.01 16.96 24.25
C PRO A 55 4.03 17.60 23.27
N ALA A 56 3.52 16.80 22.34
CA ALA A 56 2.55 17.27 21.36
C ALA A 56 1.32 17.85 22.07
N SER A 57 0.75 18.92 21.51
CA SER A 57 -0.57 19.38 21.96
C SER A 57 -1.67 18.41 21.52
N VAL A 58 -2.79 18.38 22.25
CA VAL A 58 -3.96 17.55 21.90
C VAL A 58 -4.47 17.86 20.48
N SER A 59 -4.40 19.13 20.06
CA SER A 59 -4.80 19.54 18.72
C SER A 59 -3.85 19.02 17.63
N GLN A 60 -2.53 19.01 17.86
CA GLN A 60 -1.57 18.42 16.93
C GLN A 60 -1.76 16.91 16.78
N LEU A 61 -1.96 16.20 17.89
CA LEU A 61 -2.25 14.77 17.85
C LEU A 61 -3.56 14.47 17.09
N ALA A 62 -4.59 15.31 17.28
CA ALA A 62 -5.85 15.18 16.53
C ALA A 62 -5.66 15.39 15.02
N VAL A 63 -4.82 16.34 14.62
CA VAL A 63 -4.44 16.55 13.21
C VAL A 63 -3.68 15.34 12.68
N GLY A 64 -2.69 14.82 13.42
CA GLY A 64 -1.91 13.64 13.04
C GLY A 64 -2.80 12.42 12.80
N ARG A 65 -3.73 12.14 13.71
CA ARG A 65 -4.72 11.06 13.55
C ARG A 65 -5.56 11.22 12.29
N ARG A 66 -6.04 12.43 12.01
CA ARG A 66 -6.83 12.72 10.82
C ARG A 66 -6.02 12.50 9.55
N ASP A 67 -4.81 13.02 9.48
CA ASP A 67 -3.97 12.93 8.29
C ASP A 67 -3.54 11.48 8.03
N LEU A 68 -3.19 10.73 9.08
CA LEU A 68 -2.90 9.29 8.99
C LEU A 68 -4.13 8.47 8.57
N ALA A 69 -5.33 8.82 9.04
CA ALA A 69 -6.57 8.19 8.59
C ALA A 69 -6.82 8.43 7.09
N VAL A 70 -6.64 9.67 6.62
CA VAL A 70 -6.75 10.02 5.20
C VAL A 70 -5.71 9.26 4.38
N LEU A 71 -4.45 9.21 4.82
CA LEU A 71 -3.39 8.47 4.15
C LEU A 71 -3.69 6.97 4.08
N THR A 72 -4.25 6.38 5.14
CA THR A 72 -4.65 4.97 5.15
C THR A 72 -5.78 4.70 4.14
N VAL A 73 -6.75 5.61 4.02
CA VAL A 73 -7.80 5.51 3.01
C VAL A 73 -7.23 5.66 1.59
N LEU A 74 -6.29 6.59 1.37
CA LEU A 74 -5.61 6.75 0.09
C LEU A 74 -4.72 5.55 -0.26
N ALA A 75 -4.14 4.89 0.75
CA ALA A 75 -3.34 3.69 0.59
C ALA A 75 -4.18 2.52 0.07
N PHE A 76 -5.36 2.29 0.66
CA PHE A 76 -6.22 1.15 0.35
C PHE A 76 -7.22 1.41 -0.79
N GLY A 77 -7.82 2.60 -0.82
CA GLY A 77 -8.95 2.96 -1.68
C GLY A 77 -8.74 2.68 -3.17
N PRO A 78 -7.63 3.12 -3.80
CA PRO A 78 -7.36 2.86 -5.21
C PRO A 78 -7.34 1.36 -5.56
N TRP A 79 -6.94 0.50 -4.63
CA TRP A 79 -6.91 -0.95 -4.84
C TRP A 79 -8.29 -1.60 -4.76
N VAL A 80 -9.15 -1.09 -3.89
CA VAL A 80 -10.56 -1.49 -3.85
C VAL A 80 -11.24 -1.12 -5.17
N VAL A 81 -11.02 0.11 -5.66
CA VAL A 81 -11.53 0.55 -6.97
C VAL A 81 -11.01 -0.34 -8.10
N ALA A 82 -9.72 -0.66 -8.10
CA ALA A 82 -9.12 -1.57 -9.07
C ALA A 82 -9.68 -3.00 -8.98
N ALA A 83 -9.94 -3.50 -7.76
CA ALA A 83 -10.55 -4.80 -7.53
C ALA A 83 -11.99 -4.85 -8.07
N VAL A 84 -12.79 -3.82 -7.80
CA VAL A 84 -14.16 -3.70 -8.32
C VAL A 84 -14.15 -3.64 -9.84
N ALA A 85 -13.30 -2.78 -10.44
CA ALA A 85 -13.17 -2.69 -11.90
C ALA A 85 -12.74 -4.03 -12.53
N ALA A 86 -11.80 -4.75 -11.91
CA ALA A 86 -11.40 -6.08 -12.36
C ALA A 86 -12.53 -7.11 -12.24
N GLY A 87 -13.30 -7.07 -11.14
CA GLY A 87 -14.45 -7.94 -10.92
C GLY A 87 -15.55 -7.73 -11.96
N LEU A 88 -15.86 -6.47 -12.29
CA LEU A 88 -16.81 -6.11 -13.34
C LEU A 88 -16.37 -6.58 -14.73
N MET A 89 -15.07 -6.76 -14.96
CA MET A 89 -14.51 -7.30 -16.21
C MET A 89 -14.28 -8.82 -16.18
N HIS A 90 -14.79 -9.54 -15.17
CA HIS A 90 -14.55 -10.97 -14.93
C HIS A 90 -13.05 -11.36 -14.86
N ARG A 91 -12.20 -10.42 -14.42
CA ARG A 91 -10.77 -10.65 -14.20
C ARG A 91 -10.51 -11.00 -12.73
N GLY A 92 -9.35 -11.57 -12.44
CA GLY A 92 -8.95 -11.90 -11.06
C GLY A 92 -8.80 -10.65 -10.19
N TRP A 93 -9.83 -10.33 -9.40
CA TRP A 93 -9.91 -9.15 -8.54
C TRP A 93 -9.16 -9.29 -7.21
N VAL A 94 -9.07 -10.51 -6.68
CA VAL A 94 -8.48 -10.81 -5.36
C VAL A 94 -7.07 -10.25 -5.20
N ARG A 95 -6.24 -10.34 -6.26
CA ARG A 95 -4.86 -9.85 -6.24
C ARG A 95 -4.76 -8.35 -5.92
N TYR A 96 -5.72 -7.53 -6.34
CA TYR A 96 -5.70 -6.10 -6.06
C TYR A 96 -5.99 -5.82 -4.60
N LEU A 97 -6.89 -6.59 -3.97
CA LEU A 97 -7.14 -6.49 -2.53
C LEU A 97 -5.92 -6.91 -1.72
N VAL A 98 -5.22 -7.97 -2.14
CA VAL A 98 -3.97 -8.39 -1.48
C VAL A 98 -2.92 -7.27 -1.56
N LEU A 99 -2.73 -6.68 -2.75
CA LEU A 99 -1.80 -5.55 -2.91
C LEU A 99 -2.21 -4.34 -2.07
N GLY A 100 -3.51 -4.00 -2.03
CA GLY A 100 -4.01 -2.92 -1.20
C GLY A 100 -3.78 -3.17 0.28
N ALA A 101 -4.03 -4.39 0.76
CA ALA A 101 -3.78 -4.76 2.15
C ALA A 101 -2.29 -4.61 2.50
N LEU A 102 -1.39 -5.11 1.63
CA LEU A 102 0.06 -4.99 1.82
C LEU A 102 0.53 -3.53 1.87
N VAL A 103 0.05 -2.69 0.94
CA VAL A 103 0.39 -1.25 0.88
C VAL A 103 -0.11 -0.49 2.12
N SER A 104 -1.17 -0.97 2.76
CA SER A 104 -1.82 -0.29 3.88
C SER A 104 -1.26 -0.69 5.26
N VAL A 105 -0.38 -1.70 5.35
CA VAL A 105 0.13 -2.20 6.64
C VAL A 105 0.83 -1.09 7.44
N VAL A 106 1.75 -0.36 6.81
CA VAL A 106 2.55 0.69 7.46
C VAL A 106 1.69 1.87 7.94
N PRO A 107 0.90 2.55 7.09
CA PRO A 107 0.08 3.67 7.55
C PRO A 107 -0.97 3.22 8.57
N ALA A 108 -1.53 2.01 8.45
CA ALA A 108 -2.46 1.49 9.44
C ALA A 108 -1.79 1.23 10.79
N ALA A 109 -0.56 0.69 10.81
CA ALA A 109 0.19 0.49 12.06
C ALA A 109 0.46 1.83 12.78
N ILE A 110 0.91 2.85 12.04
CA ILE A 110 1.16 4.20 12.59
C ILE A 110 -0.14 4.85 13.05
N LEU A 111 -1.24 4.68 12.30
CA LEU A 111 -2.55 5.18 12.71
C LEU A 111 -3.03 4.51 14.01
N VAL A 112 -2.89 3.19 14.14
CA VAL A 112 -3.26 2.47 15.36
C VAL A 112 -2.46 3.00 16.54
N ASP A 113 -1.14 3.16 16.38
CA ASP A 113 -0.27 3.75 17.40
C ASP A 113 -0.72 5.16 17.81
N ALA A 114 -1.03 6.03 16.83
CA ALA A 114 -1.54 7.37 17.09
C ALA A 114 -2.90 7.37 17.81
N LEU A 115 -3.78 6.42 17.49
CA LEU A 115 -5.10 6.28 18.11
C LEU A 115 -5.02 5.77 19.55
N THR A 116 -4.03 4.92 19.87
CA THR A 116 -3.85 4.37 21.22
C THR A 116 -2.95 5.23 22.11
N SER A 117 -2.14 6.12 21.53
CA SER A 117 -1.19 6.96 22.27
C SER A 117 -1.81 8.22 22.85
N GLY A 118 -1.37 8.61 24.05
CA GLY A 118 -1.52 9.97 24.56
C GLY A 118 -0.51 10.94 23.91
N PRO A 119 -0.60 12.26 24.16
CA PRO A 119 0.29 13.23 23.52
C PRO A 119 1.76 13.10 23.94
N ALA A 120 2.03 12.64 25.16
CA ALA A 120 3.40 12.35 25.63
C ALA A 120 3.96 11.12 24.92
N ASP A 121 3.21 10.01 24.89
CA ASP A 121 3.62 8.75 24.27
C ASP A 121 3.92 8.95 22.78
N TRP A 122 3.03 9.69 22.09
CA TRP A 122 3.19 10.04 20.69
C TRP A 122 4.48 10.80 20.40
N THR A 123 4.91 11.68 21.30
CA THR A 123 6.18 12.42 21.15
C THR A 123 7.39 11.55 21.50
N THR A 124 7.31 10.74 22.56
CA THR A 124 8.45 9.92 23.02
C THR A 124 8.90 8.87 22.00
N SER A 125 8.00 8.39 21.13
CA SER A 125 8.34 7.48 20.02
C SER A 125 9.33 8.07 19.00
N PHE A 126 9.60 9.39 19.04
CA PHE A 126 10.46 10.11 18.09
C PHE A 126 11.66 10.81 18.75
N CYS A 127 11.86 10.63 20.05
CA CYS A 127 13.04 11.14 20.76
C CYS A 127 14.11 10.05 20.82
N PHE A 128 15.10 10.15 19.92
CA PHE A 128 16.26 9.27 19.84
C PHE A 128 17.49 9.86 20.55
#